data_AF-A0A2X3CHH3-F1
#
_entry.id   AF-A0A2X3CHH3-F1
#
_cell.length_a   1.000
_cell.length_b   1.000
_cell.length_c   1.000
_cell.angle_alpha   90.00
_cell.angle_beta   90.00
_cell.angle_gamma   90.00
#
_symmetry.space_group_name_H-M   'P 1'
#
loop_
_entity.id
_entity.type
_entity.pdbx_description
1 polymer ?
#
loop_
_entity_poly.entity_id
_entity_poly.type
_entity_poly.pdbx_seq_one_letter_code
_entity_poly.pdbx_strand_id
1 'polypeptide(L)'
;MSQAELNGELFTLERFPPNAEEEALQAWEAADEYLLQQVNDVDGLTLIFNDGFGALACALADRNPVSINDSFISELATRHNLRMNGIDEESVRFQDSLSRYRPRRRWC
;
A
#
# COMPACT_ATOMS: atom_id res chain seq x y z
N MET A 1 -0.88 6.11 -15.87
CA MET A 1 -2.01 5.43 -15.19
C MET A 1 -2.20 4.00 -15.70
N SER A 2 -2.09 3.02 -14.80
CA SER A 2 -2.31 1.60 -15.07
C SER A 2 -3.46 1.05 -14.23
N GLN A 3 -4.34 0.24 -14.82
CA GLN A 3 -5.34 -0.52 -14.07
C GLN A 3 -4.72 -1.83 -13.57
N ALA A 4 -4.98 -2.15 -12.31
CA ALA A 4 -4.59 -3.39 -11.65
C ALA A 4 -5.85 -4.09 -11.13
N GLU A 5 -5.98 -5.39 -11.38
CA GLU A 5 -6.99 -6.22 -10.72
C GLU A 5 -6.33 -6.91 -9.52
N LEU A 6 -6.65 -6.45 -8.31
CA LEU A 6 -6.04 -6.92 -7.08
C LEU A 6 -7.14 -7.48 -6.18
N ASN A 7 -7.07 -8.76 -5.85
CA ASN A 7 -8.05 -9.46 -5.00
C ASN A 7 -9.51 -9.35 -5.51
N GLY A 8 -9.72 -9.31 -6.83
CA GLY A 8 -11.04 -9.19 -7.46
C GLY A 8 -11.60 -7.76 -7.53
N GLU A 9 -10.82 -6.77 -7.13
CA GLU A 9 -11.17 -5.34 -7.24
C GLU A 9 -10.24 -4.62 -8.22
N LEU A 10 -10.78 -3.61 -8.90
CA LEU A 10 -10.03 -2.80 -9.87
C LEU A 10 -9.48 -1.54 -9.21
N PHE A 11 -8.16 -1.41 -9.23
CA PHE A 11 -7.46 -0.23 -8.74
C PHE A 11 -6.79 0.52 -9.89
N THR A 12 -6.87 1.84 -9.86
CA THR A 12 -6.04 2.70 -10.70
C THR A 12 -4.78 3.04 -9.93
N LEU A 13 -3.66 2.47 -10.35
CA LEU A 13 -2.36 2.67 -9.72
C LEU A 13 -1.41 3.39 -10.68
N GLU A 14 -0.57 4.25 -10.13
CA GLU A 14 0.43 5.00 -10.89
C GLU A 14 1.76 5.05 -10.14
N ARG A 15 2.85 5.02 -10.90
CA ARG A 15 4.19 5.18 -10.35
C ARG A 15 4.41 6.62 -9.91
N PHE A 16 5.26 6.78 -8.90
CA PHE A 16 5.66 8.09 -8.43
C PHE A 16 7.17 8.32 -8.67
N PRO A 17 7.59 9.50 -9.15
CA PRO A 17 6.77 10.63 -9.56
C PRO A 17 5.90 10.32 -10.80
N PRO A 18 4.71 10.94 -10.92
CA PRO A 18 3.90 10.83 -12.12
C PRO A 18 4.68 11.40 -13.32
N ASN A 19 4.60 10.73 -14.47
CA ASN A 19 5.34 11.02 -15.71
C ASN A 19 6.82 10.58 -15.74
N ALA A 20 7.20 9.52 -15.02
CA ALA A 20 8.48 8.86 -15.31
C ALA A 20 8.48 8.38 -16.77
N GLU A 21 9.56 8.68 -17.52
CA GLU A 21 9.67 8.44 -18.98
C GLU A 21 9.56 6.95 -19.39
N GLU A 22 9.59 6.04 -18.42
CA GLU A 22 9.50 4.60 -18.65
C GLU A 22 8.04 4.11 -18.58
N GLU A 23 7.30 4.29 -19.68
CA GLU A 23 5.91 3.80 -19.85
C GLU A 23 5.75 2.28 -19.65
N ALA A 24 6.84 1.51 -19.73
CA ALA A 24 6.80 0.05 -19.54
C ALA A 24 6.60 -0.36 -18.08
N LEU A 25 7.00 0.48 -17.12
CA LEU A 25 7.00 0.10 -15.72
C LEU A 25 5.64 0.35 -15.07
N GLN A 26 5.10 -0.69 -14.44
CA GLN A 26 3.85 -0.64 -13.69
C GLN A 26 4.10 -0.20 -12.24
N ALA A 27 3.03 0.22 -11.56
CA ALA A 27 3.01 0.56 -10.13
C ALA A 27 2.79 -0.66 -9.23
N TRP A 28 2.66 -1.84 -9.82
CA TRP A 28 2.43 -3.12 -9.16
C TRP A 28 3.18 -4.20 -9.94
N GLU A 29 3.43 -5.34 -9.31
CA GLU A 29 4.03 -6.50 -9.95
C GLU A 29 3.26 -7.79 -9.62
N ALA A 30 3.57 -8.88 -10.34
CA ALA A 30 2.92 -10.18 -10.13
C ALA A 30 3.12 -10.73 -8.71
N ALA A 31 4.17 -10.28 -8.00
CA ALA A 31 4.38 -10.64 -6.61
C ALA A 31 3.31 -10.04 -5.68
N ASP A 32 2.86 -8.82 -5.93
CA ASP A 32 1.79 -8.17 -5.15
C ASP A 32 0.48 -8.94 -5.28
N GLU A 33 0.11 -9.30 -6.52
CA GLU A 33 -1.08 -10.10 -6.80
C GLU A 33 -1.00 -11.47 -6.11
N TYR A 34 0.15 -12.14 -6.23
CA TYR A 34 0.36 -13.44 -5.60
C TYR A 34 0.26 -13.34 -4.07
N LEU A 35 0.83 -12.31 -3.45
CA LEU A 35 0.72 -12.09 -2.01
C LEU A 35 -0.74 -11.93 -1.57
N LEU A 36 -1.54 -11.13 -2.28
CA LEU A 36 -2.95 -10.93 -1.96
C LEU A 36 -3.76 -12.24 -2.03
N GLN A 37 -3.44 -13.12 -2.98
CA GLN A 37 -4.08 -14.45 -3.06
C GLN A 37 -3.73 -15.36 -1.87
N GLN A 38 -2.59 -15.14 -1.21
CA GLN A 38 -2.16 -15.90 -0.04
C GLN A 38 -2.57 -15.25 1.29
N VAL A 39 -3.08 -14.01 1.28
CA VAL A 39 -3.56 -13.35 2.50
C VAL A 39 -4.81 -14.09 2.98
N ASN A 40 -4.65 -14.78 4.11
CA ASN A 40 -5.76 -15.45 4.77
C ASN A 40 -6.64 -14.45 5.52
N ASP A 41 -7.87 -14.86 5.78
CA ASP A 41 -8.82 -14.09 6.59
C ASP A 41 -8.54 -14.26 8.08
N VAL A 42 -7.37 -13.79 8.50
CA VAL A 42 -6.93 -13.77 9.88
C VAL A 42 -7.21 -12.40 10.50
N ASP A 43 -7.90 -12.41 11.63
CA ASP A 43 -8.08 -11.21 12.44
C ASP A 43 -6.75 -10.80 13.06
N GLY A 44 -6.31 -9.57 12.79
CA GLY A 44 -5.05 -9.09 13.33
C GLY A 44 -4.56 -7.78 12.74
N LEU A 45 -3.39 -7.36 13.21
CA LEU A 45 -2.69 -6.21 12.65
C LEU A 45 -1.99 -6.64 11.35
N THR A 46 -2.38 -6.03 10.23
CA THR A 46 -1.69 -6.20 8.96
C THR A 46 -0.48 -5.27 8.90
N LEU A 47 0.70 -5.85 8.70
CA LEU A 47 1.95 -5.13 8.47
C LEU A 47 2.40 -5.38 7.04
N ILE A 48 2.65 -4.31 6.29
CA ILE A 48 3.12 -4.36 4.91
C ILE A 48 4.52 -3.76 4.89
N PHE A 49 5.49 -4.49 4.36
CA PHE A 49 6.87 -4.04 4.28
C PHE A 49 7.25 -3.73 2.84
N ASN A 50 7.87 -2.56 2.64
CA ASN A 50 8.47 -2.16 1.38
C ASN A 50 7.51 -2.19 0.17
N ASP A 51 6.25 -1.86 0.40
CA ASP A 51 5.30 -1.62 -0.68
C ASP A 51 5.69 -0.31 -1.40
N GLY A 52 6.21 -0.44 -2.61
CA GLY A 52 6.88 0.64 -3.32
C GLY A 52 5.94 1.73 -3.81
N PHE A 53 4.74 1.36 -4.26
CA PHE A 53 3.74 2.31 -4.75
C PHE A 53 2.38 2.18 -4.06
N GLY A 54 2.25 1.34 -3.05
CA GLY A 54 1.03 1.21 -2.27
C GLY A 54 0.01 0.23 -2.86
N ALA A 55 0.43 -0.73 -3.69
CA ALA A 55 -0.50 -1.67 -4.33
C ALA A 55 -1.19 -2.55 -3.27
N LEU A 56 -0.41 -3.13 -2.37
CA LEU A 56 -0.91 -3.93 -1.25
C LEU A 56 -1.65 -3.06 -0.23
N ALA A 57 -1.15 -1.85 0.03
CA ALA A 57 -1.77 -0.92 0.95
C ALA A 57 -3.16 -0.46 0.47
N CYS A 58 -3.35 -0.24 -0.84
CA CYS A 58 -4.66 0.05 -1.42
C CYS A 58 -5.60 -1.15 -1.33
N ALA A 59 -5.13 -2.33 -1.76
CA ALA A 59 -5.95 -3.54 -1.77
C ALA A 59 -6.36 -4.03 -0.35
N LEU A 60 -5.57 -3.69 0.67
CA LEU A 60 -5.83 -4.07 2.06
C LEU A 60 -6.28 -2.90 2.94
N ALA A 61 -6.67 -1.77 2.36
CA ALA A 61 -7.02 -0.56 3.10
C ALA A 61 -8.09 -0.79 4.17
N ASP A 62 -9.08 -1.65 3.90
CA ASP A 62 -10.14 -2.02 4.84
C ASP A 62 -9.62 -2.66 6.13
N ARG A 63 -8.43 -3.27 6.09
CA ARG A 63 -7.78 -3.89 7.27
C ARG A 63 -6.99 -2.88 8.11
N ASN A 64 -7.01 -1.61 7.74
CA ASN A 64 -6.25 -0.53 8.35
C ASN A 64 -4.75 -0.87 8.53
N PRO A 65 -4.03 -1.19 7.44
CA PRO A 65 -2.69 -1.75 7.50
C PRO A 65 -1.66 -0.72 7.99
N VAL A 66 -0.56 -1.22 8.55
CA VAL A 66 0.64 -0.42 8.79
C VAL A 66 1.61 -0.65 7.64
N SER A 67 1.82 0.37 6.81
CA SER A 67 2.82 0.39 5.75
C SER A 67 4.16 0.84 6.33
N ILE A 68 5.13 -0.08 6.34
CA ILE A 68 6.47 0.11 6.86
C ILE A 68 7.42 0.22 5.68
N ASN A 69 8.07 1.37 5.54
CA ASN A 69 8.98 1.63 4.43
C ASN A 69 10.08 2.61 4.87
N ASP A 70 11.29 2.50 4.29
CA ASP A 70 12.38 3.44 4.50
C ASP A 70 12.47 4.53 3.41
N SER A 71 11.59 4.44 2.41
CA SER A 71 11.50 5.36 1.29
C SER A 71 10.30 6.29 1.42
N PHE A 72 10.58 7.59 1.62
CA PHE A 72 9.54 8.63 1.63
C PHE A 72 8.80 8.75 0.29
N ILE A 73 9.47 8.43 -0.82
CA ILE A 73 8.84 8.39 -2.15
C ILE A 73 7.74 7.33 -2.19
N SER A 74 7.94 6.20 -1.52
CA SER A 74 6.94 5.13 -1.49
C SER A 74 5.71 5.50 -0.64
N GLU A 75 5.91 6.25 0.45
CA GLU A 75 4.80 6.84 1.20
C GLU A 75 4.00 7.82 0.33
N LEU A 76 4.68 8.73 -0.37
CA LEU A 76 4.02 9.67 -1.29
C LEU A 76 3.26 8.96 -2.41
N ALA A 77 3.85 7.92 -2.99
CA ALA A 77 3.22 7.08 -4.01
C ALA A 77 1.96 6.39 -3.47
N THR A 78 2.06 5.82 -2.28
CA THR A 78 0.93 5.15 -1.62
C THR A 78 -0.21 6.14 -1.39
N ARG A 79 0.07 7.31 -0.82
CA ARG A 79 -0.94 8.36 -0.59
C ARG A 79 -1.58 8.83 -1.89
N HIS A 80 -0.79 8.99 -2.94
CA HIS A 80 -1.29 9.35 -4.27
C HIS A 80 -2.26 8.28 -4.79
N ASN A 81 -1.87 7.00 -4.73
CA ASN A 81 -2.71 5.90 -5.20
C ASN A 81 -3.95 5.68 -4.33
N LEU A 82 -3.89 5.90 -3.02
CA LEU A 82 -5.08 5.89 -2.15
C LEU A 82 -6.09 6.96 -2.59
N ARG A 83 -5.63 8.21 -2.78
CA ARG A 83 -6.48 9.30 -3.29
C ARG A 83 -7.10 8.99 -4.64
N MET A 84 -6.32 8.40 -5.56
CA MET A 84 -6.81 8.05 -6.90
C MET A 84 -7.93 7.01 -6.86
N ASN A 85 -7.92 6.12 -5.86
CA ASN A 85 -8.96 5.11 -5.67
C ASN A 85 -10.07 5.56 -4.70
N GLY A 86 -10.07 6.83 -4.27
CA GLY A 86 -11.07 7.37 -3.34
C GLY A 86 -10.98 6.79 -1.93
N ILE A 87 -9.84 6.22 -1.56
CA ILE A 87 -9.59 5.62 -0.25
C ILE A 87 -9.03 6.70 0.68
N ASP A 88 -9.52 6.74 1.93
CA ASP A 88 -9.01 7.65 2.94
C ASP A 88 -7.54 7.34 3.25
N GLU A 89 -6.67 8.36 3.21
CA GLU A 89 -5.25 8.20 3.55
C GLU A 89 -5.04 7.73 4.98
N GLU A 90 -5.98 8.04 5.90
CA GLU A 90 -5.91 7.62 7.30
C GLU A 90 -6.23 6.13 7.49
N SER A 91 -6.73 5.44 6.45
CA SER A 91 -6.87 3.98 6.46
C SER A 91 -5.51 3.28 6.50
N VAL A 92 -4.45 3.92 6.01
CA VAL A 92 -3.10 3.35 6.00
C VAL A 92 -2.22 4.10 6.97
N ARG A 93 -1.65 3.38 7.94
CA ARG A 93 -0.69 3.96 8.87
C ARG A 93 0.72 3.82 8.32
N PHE A 94 1.42 4.93 8.14
CA PHE A 94 2.82 4.93 7.71
C PHE A 94 3.77 4.85 8.90
N GLN A 95 4.82 4.05 8.76
CA GLN A 95 5.90 3.97 9.74
C GLN A 95 7.26 3.81 9.05
N ASP A 96 8.15 4.76 9.31
CA ASP A 96 9.53 4.72 8.82
C ASP A 96 10.52 4.19 9.88
N SER A 97 11.78 4.00 9.51
CA SER A 97 12.84 3.49 10.38
C SER A 97 13.25 4.44 11.51
N LEU A 98 12.99 5.73 11.36
CA LEU A 98 13.26 6.79 12.34
C LEU A 98 12.02 7.12 13.19
N SER A 99 10.85 6.67 12.77
CA SER A 99 9.60 6.85 13.48
C SER A 99 9.66 6.21 14.86
N ARG A 100 9.27 6.98 15.88
CA ARG A 100 9.21 6.46 17.25
C ARG A 100 8.28 5.27 17.31
N TYR A 101 8.74 4.19 17.97
CA TYR A 101 7.86 3.10 18.37
C TYR A 101 6.69 3.67 19.17
N ARG A 102 5.48 3.62 18.60
CA ARG A 102 4.25 3.96 19.29
C ARG A 102 3.61 2.67 19.81
N PRO A 103 3.75 2.35 21.11
CA PRO A 103 3.08 1.18 21.66
C PRO A 103 1.58 1.34 21.45
N ARG A 104 0.96 0.32 20.85
CA ARG A 104 -0.49 0.25 20.70
C ARG A 104 -1.08 0.27 22.12
N ARG A 105 -2.03 1.18 22.40
CA ARG A 105 -2.78 1.12 23.67
C ARG A 105 -3.39 -0.28 23.76
N ARG A 106 -3.12 -0.92 24.89
CA ARG A 106 -3.29 -2.35 25.13
C ARG A 106 -4.68 -2.83 24.71
N TRP A 107 -4.70 -4.02 24.14
CA TRP A 107 -5.80 -4.95 24.22
C TRP A 107 -6.22 -5.08 25.70
N CYS A 108 -7.31 -4.43 26.07
CA CYS A 108 -8.05 -4.63 27.30
C CYS A 108 -9.53 -4.61 26.94
#